data_AF-A0AAW0K4Q3-F1
#
_entry.id   AF-A0AAW0K4Q3-F1
#
_cell.length_a   1.000
_cell.length_b   1.000
_cell.length_c   1.000
_cell.angle_alpha   90.00
_cell.angle_beta   90.00
_cell.angle_gamma   90.00
#
_symmetry.space_group_name_H-M   'P 1'
#
loop_
_entity.id
_entity.type
_entity.pdbx_description
1 polymer ?
#
loop_
_entity_poly.entity_id
_entity_poly.type
_entity_poly.pdbx_seq_one_letter_code
_entity_poly.pdbx_strand_id
1 'polypeptide(L)'
;MDIFTYRGFPLCESEKLDNFNLPNYAPTSEEVKKVIEVEGSFTLHKFEVFKMDWDSYIKKANIGLGRQGRATVIATDIRAMGEPILSSQFGEEAMDDLFQRFKAVVLDHMEAEKCEHINLVISLTKKGTYTIQKNRRKMVEIEKVLHMNGGDGNTSYAINSLLQRTVASMVKPILEEGIEQLYITLLPECLKMADLGCSTGFNTLSVVSDVLEIIGTKSKMLNLPPPSLQAFLNDLPGNDFNTIFRSLPSFYTKLENEKGSSFGHCFITTVAGSFYVRLFPSNSLHFVHSSYVLMWLSMTSPPAVVDAYLKQFEKDFTMFLKCRAEELVPGGRMVLTILGSIKSDDPLSIWEVVGLKLNDMVLEGLIESEKLDNFNLPWFAPTSEEVKKVIEVEGSFTLHKCEVFKMDWDSYIKKANIGLERQGRAAKIATDLRAVGEPILSSQFGEEAMDDLFQRFKAVVLDHMEAEKCEHINLVISLTKKG
;
A
#
# COMPACT_ATOMS: atom_id res chain seq x y z
N MET A 1 41.75 -18.40 14.17
CA MET A 1 40.96 -19.06 15.24
C MET A 1 39.62 -19.38 14.63
N ASP A 2 39.20 -20.65 14.69
CA ASP A 2 37.87 -21.05 14.21
C ASP A 2 36.81 -20.40 15.10
N ILE A 3 36.01 -19.49 14.54
CA ILE A 3 34.98 -18.74 15.28
C ILE A 3 33.83 -19.64 15.74
N PHE A 4 33.76 -20.89 15.27
CA PHE A 4 32.72 -21.86 15.59
C PHE A 4 33.08 -22.83 16.74
N THR A 5 34.23 -22.67 17.41
CA THR A 5 34.65 -23.52 18.54
C THR A 5 35.04 -22.73 19.81
N TYR A 6 34.66 -23.22 21.00
CA TYR A 6 35.09 -22.69 22.31
C TYR A 6 35.34 -23.80 23.32
N ARG A 7 36.53 -23.80 23.95
CA ARG A 7 36.93 -24.83 24.94
C ARG A 7 36.72 -26.28 24.46
N GLY A 8 36.84 -26.53 23.15
CA GLY A 8 36.69 -27.85 22.55
C GLY A 8 35.25 -28.28 22.20
N PHE A 9 34.25 -27.41 22.35
CA PHE A 9 32.86 -27.70 21.96
C PHE A 9 32.44 -26.87 20.71
N PRO A 10 31.78 -27.49 19.71
CA PRO A 10 31.22 -26.78 18.55
C PRO A 10 29.99 -25.94 18.92
N LEU A 11 29.85 -24.74 18.36
CA LEU A 11 28.65 -23.89 18.48
C LEU A 11 27.46 -24.40 17.65
N CYS A 12 27.73 -25.22 16.63
CA CYS A 12 26.73 -25.90 15.82
C CYS A 12 27.28 -27.26 15.36
N GLU A 13 26.40 -28.14 14.90
CA GLU A 13 26.80 -29.41 14.28
C GLU A 13 27.75 -29.16 13.10
N SER A 14 28.87 -29.89 13.03
CA SER A 14 29.88 -29.72 11.97
C SER A 14 29.31 -29.91 10.57
N GLU A 15 28.33 -30.81 10.42
CA GLU A 15 27.63 -31.07 9.16
C GLU A 15 26.82 -29.85 8.67
N LYS A 16 26.30 -29.00 9.56
CA LYS A 16 25.62 -27.76 9.17
C LYS A 16 26.60 -26.69 8.70
N LEU A 17 27.79 -26.65 9.30
CA LEU A 17 28.85 -25.71 8.91
C LEU A 17 29.44 -26.09 7.54
N ASP A 18 29.71 -27.39 7.33
CA ASP A 18 30.28 -27.90 6.07
C ASP A 18 29.33 -27.73 4.88
N ASN A 19 28.02 -27.69 5.13
CA ASN A 19 26.98 -27.47 4.11
C ASN A 19 26.59 -25.99 3.93
N PHE A 20 27.09 -25.08 4.78
CA PHE A 20 26.72 -23.67 4.72
C PHE A 20 27.55 -22.93 3.67
N ASN A 21 26.90 -22.61 2.55
CA ASN A 21 27.44 -21.67 1.57
C ASN A 21 26.75 -20.33 1.71
N LEU A 22 27.48 -19.29 2.12
CA LEU A 22 26.97 -17.93 2.06
C LEU A 22 26.81 -17.55 0.57
N PRO A 23 25.60 -17.21 0.09
CA PRO A 23 25.36 -16.87 -1.31
C PRO A 23 25.84 -15.44 -1.60
N ASN A 24 27.12 -15.17 -1.34
CA ASN A 24 27.76 -13.90 -1.59
C ASN A 24 28.78 -14.08 -2.71
N TYR A 25 28.41 -13.64 -3.90
CA TYR A 25 29.29 -13.60 -5.06
C TYR A 25 29.60 -12.15 -5.39
N ALA A 26 30.88 -11.78 -5.29
CA ALA A 26 31.36 -10.44 -5.64
C ALA A 26 31.93 -10.49 -7.07
N PRO A 27 31.22 -9.95 -8.09
CA PRO A 27 31.70 -10.00 -9.46
C PRO A 27 32.92 -9.09 -9.66
N THR A 28 33.83 -9.51 -10.53
CA THR A 28 34.95 -8.70 -11.00
C THR A 28 34.48 -7.59 -11.95
N SER A 29 35.30 -6.56 -12.13
CA SER A 29 34.98 -5.47 -13.05
C SER A 29 34.79 -5.96 -14.50
N GLU A 30 35.55 -6.99 -14.86
CA GLU A 30 35.56 -7.69 -16.14
C GLU A 30 34.26 -8.47 -16.35
N GLU A 31 33.80 -9.20 -15.34
CA GLU A 31 32.52 -9.93 -15.40
C GLU A 31 31.35 -8.97 -15.58
N VAL A 32 31.31 -7.86 -14.84
CA VAL A 32 30.22 -6.89 -14.98
C VAL A 32 30.24 -6.20 -16.34
N LYS A 33 31.42 -5.83 -16.87
CA LYS A 33 31.55 -5.27 -18.22
C LYS A 33 31.05 -6.24 -19.29
N LYS A 34 31.42 -7.52 -19.16
CA LYS A 34 30.98 -8.58 -20.09
C LYS A 34 29.47 -8.75 -20.06
N VAL A 35 28.83 -8.69 -18.89
CA VAL A 35 27.37 -8.77 -18.78
C VAL A 35 26.69 -7.59 -19.47
N ILE A 36 27.20 -6.37 -19.27
CA ILE A 36 26.65 -5.16 -19.93
C ILE A 36 26.79 -5.25 -21.45
N GLU A 37 27.94 -5.73 -21.93
CA GLU A 37 28.19 -5.91 -23.36
C GLU A 37 27.28 -6.95 -24.00
N VAL A 38 27.09 -8.10 -23.32
CA VAL A 38 26.23 -9.19 -23.80
C VAL A 38 24.75 -8.80 -23.77
N GLU A 39 24.30 -8.04 -22.77
CA GLU A 39 22.89 -7.62 -22.66
C GLU A 39 22.53 -6.56 -23.72
N GLY A 40 23.42 -5.61 -23.98
CA GLY A 40 23.36 -4.74 -25.16
C GLY A 40 22.38 -3.56 -25.12
N SER A 41 21.51 -3.44 -24.11
CA SER A 41 20.52 -2.33 -23.98
C SER A 41 21.12 -1.03 -23.43
N PHE A 42 22.31 -1.12 -22.84
CA PHE A 42 22.97 0.01 -22.19
C PHE A 42 24.34 0.29 -22.79
N THR A 43 24.74 1.55 -22.78
CA THR A 43 26.12 1.97 -23.02
C THR A 43 26.76 2.27 -21.68
N LEU A 44 27.93 1.68 -21.43
CA LEU A 44 28.73 1.98 -20.24
C LEU A 44 29.28 3.41 -20.34
N HIS A 45 28.74 4.32 -19.53
CA HIS A 45 29.16 5.72 -19.50
C HIS A 45 30.34 5.92 -18.55
N LYS A 46 30.31 5.28 -17.39
CA LYS A 46 31.37 5.37 -16.37
C LYS A 46 31.50 4.06 -15.61
N PHE A 47 32.72 3.61 -15.37
CA PHE A 47 33.01 2.46 -14.53
C PHE A 47 34.19 2.81 -13.63
N GLU A 48 33.93 3.00 -12.34
CA GLU A 48 34.96 3.27 -11.33
C GLU A 48 35.04 2.10 -10.36
N VAL A 49 36.28 1.74 -10.04
CA VAL A 49 36.62 0.77 -9.01
C VAL A 49 37.34 1.52 -7.92
N PHE A 50 36.81 1.50 -6.71
CA PHE A 50 37.53 2.01 -5.55
C PHE A 50 37.56 0.96 -4.45
N LYS A 51 38.72 0.93 -3.80
CA LYS A 51 38.97 0.11 -2.64
C LYS A 51 38.71 0.93 -1.39
N MET A 52 38.03 0.34 -0.44
CA MET A 52 37.76 0.97 0.84
C MET A 52 38.03 -0.02 1.96
N ASP A 53 38.80 0.41 2.96
CA ASP A 53 38.89 -0.30 4.23
C ASP A 53 37.48 -0.51 4.79
N TRP A 54 37.27 -1.65 5.45
CA TRP A 54 35.98 -1.98 6.05
C TRP A 54 35.47 -0.95 7.07
N ASP A 55 36.32 -0.08 7.62
CA ASP A 55 35.93 0.95 8.58
C ASP A 55 36.13 2.39 8.06
N SER A 56 36.40 2.55 6.78
CA SER A 56 36.67 3.86 6.17
C SER A 56 35.50 4.83 6.32
N TYR A 57 34.25 4.35 6.39
CA TYR A 57 33.07 5.17 6.65
C TYR A 57 33.04 5.69 8.10
N ILE A 58 33.47 4.88 9.07
CA ILE A 58 33.58 5.27 10.48
C ILE A 58 34.65 6.35 10.65
N LYS A 59 35.81 6.15 10.00
CA LYS A 59 36.91 7.13 9.97
C LYS A 59 36.45 8.47 9.37
N LYS A 60 35.68 8.43 8.25
CA LYS A 60 35.19 9.63 7.56
C LYS A 60 34.09 10.39 8.32
N ALA A 61 33.24 9.68 9.06
CA ALA A 61 32.19 10.30 9.86
C ALA A 61 32.72 11.04 11.11
N ASN A 62 34.03 11.02 11.35
CA ASN A 62 34.75 11.77 12.39
C ASN A 62 34.19 11.57 13.81
N ILE A 63 33.69 10.36 14.10
CA ILE A 63 32.93 10.01 15.32
C ILE A 63 33.86 9.88 16.56
N GLY A 64 35.18 10.03 16.42
CA GLY A 64 36.12 9.98 17.55
C GLY A 64 36.13 8.64 18.31
N LEU A 65 35.66 7.55 17.69
CA LEU A 65 35.53 6.25 18.34
C LEU A 65 36.90 5.57 18.55
N GLY A 66 37.14 5.09 19.77
CA GLY A 66 38.26 4.21 20.08
C GLY A 66 38.14 2.83 19.42
N ARG A 67 39.17 1.99 19.57
CA ARG A 67 39.27 0.64 18.96
C ARG A 67 38.03 -0.22 19.22
N GLN A 68 37.58 -0.31 20.47
CA GLN A 68 36.37 -1.10 20.82
C GLN A 68 35.07 -0.52 20.23
N GLY A 69 34.97 0.82 20.12
CA GLY A 69 33.83 1.47 19.49
C GLY A 69 33.72 1.12 18.01
N ARG A 70 34.85 1.16 17.28
CA ARG A 70 34.93 0.75 15.87
C ARG A 70 34.54 -0.73 15.68
N ALA A 71 35.08 -1.63 16.50
CA ALA A 71 34.72 -3.05 16.44
C ALA A 71 33.22 -3.29 16.68
N THR A 72 32.62 -2.52 17.58
CA THR A 72 31.18 -2.59 17.87
C THR A 72 30.35 -2.19 16.66
N VAL A 73 30.67 -1.05 16.04
CA VAL A 73 29.94 -0.57 14.85
C VAL A 73 30.03 -1.58 13.71
N ILE A 74 31.23 -2.09 13.40
CA ILE A 74 31.42 -3.10 12.35
C ILE A 74 30.59 -4.36 12.65
N ALA A 75 30.63 -4.86 13.90
CA ALA A 75 29.88 -6.05 14.27
C ALA A 75 28.37 -5.84 14.16
N THR A 76 27.86 -4.67 14.57
CA THR A 76 26.44 -4.31 14.44
C THR A 76 26.01 -4.23 12.98
N ASP A 77 26.82 -3.62 12.10
CA ASP A 77 26.49 -3.48 10.68
C ASP A 77 26.47 -4.83 9.96
N ILE A 78 27.47 -5.69 10.22
CA ILE A 78 27.50 -7.05 9.67
C ILE A 78 26.36 -7.89 10.25
N ARG A 79 26.01 -7.72 11.52
CA ARG A 79 24.87 -8.40 12.15
C ARG A 79 23.55 -8.04 11.49
N ALA A 80 23.28 -6.75 11.28
CA ALA A 80 22.05 -6.30 10.64
C ALA A 80 21.85 -6.89 9.23
N MET A 81 22.94 -7.14 8.51
CA MET A 81 22.90 -7.76 7.17
C MET A 81 22.82 -9.29 7.20
N GLY A 82 23.62 -9.92 8.08
CA GLY A 82 23.85 -11.36 8.07
C GLY A 82 22.91 -12.16 8.96
N GLU A 83 22.40 -11.56 10.04
CA GLU A 83 21.59 -12.27 11.04
C GLU A 83 20.33 -12.94 10.46
N PRO A 84 19.53 -12.31 9.57
CA PRO A 84 18.37 -12.99 8.98
C PRO A 84 18.73 -14.25 8.18
N ILE A 85 19.92 -14.27 7.56
CA ILE A 85 20.41 -15.42 6.79
C ILE A 85 20.96 -16.48 7.74
N LEU A 86 21.77 -16.08 8.71
CA LEU A 86 22.45 -16.98 9.64
C LEU A 86 21.49 -17.60 10.65
N SER A 87 20.53 -16.85 11.18
CA SER A 87 19.53 -17.36 12.14
C SER A 87 18.62 -18.41 11.49
N SER A 88 18.32 -18.28 10.19
CA SER A 88 17.56 -19.28 9.45
C SER A 88 18.23 -20.66 9.38
N GLN A 89 19.57 -20.70 9.47
CA GLN A 89 20.37 -21.92 9.34
C GLN A 89 20.87 -22.44 10.70
N PHE A 90 21.23 -21.54 11.61
CA PHE A 90 21.92 -21.86 12.86
C PHE A 90 21.07 -21.57 14.12
N GLY A 91 19.87 -20.99 13.96
CA GLY A 91 18.98 -20.62 15.06
C GLY A 91 19.29 -19.25 15.66
N GLU A 92 18.28 -18.58 16.21
CA GLU A 92 18.42 -17.25 16.82
C GLU A 92 19.31 -17.26 18.07
N GLU A 93 19.25 -18.34 18.86
CA GLU A 93 19.98 -18.48 20.14
C GLU A 93 21.52 -18.37 19.98
N ALA A 94 22.05 -18.71 18.81
CA ALA A 94 23.48 -18.67 18.53
C ALA A 94 23.99 -17.29 18.04
N MET A 95 23.10 -16.39 17.63
CA MET A 95 23.47 -15.14 16.96
C MET A 95 24.20 -14.18 17.91
N ASP A 96 23.75 -14.09 19.16
CA ASP A 96 24.39 -13.22 20.14
C ASP A 96 25.86 -13.60 20.39
N ASP A 97 26.13 -14.88 20.68
CA ASP A 97 27.50 -15.35 20.92
C ASP A 97 28.39 -15.21 19.66
N LEU A 98 27.85 -15.55 18.49
CA LEU A 98 28.55 -15.42 17.20
C LEU A 98 29.02 -13.98 16.96
N PHE A 99 28.12 -13.01 17.08
CA PHE A 99 28.47 -11.61 16.81
C PHE A 99 29.32 -10.97 17.91
N GLN A 100 29.25 -11.46 19.16
CA GLN A 100 30.23 -11.08 20.19
C GLN A 100 31.64 -11.57 19.87
N ARG A 101 31.78 -12.81 19.36
CA ARG A 101 33.09 -13.34 18.93
C ARG A 101 33.62 -12.59 17.72
N PHE A 102 32.77 -12.35 16.73
CA PHE A 102 33.14 -11.56 15.56
C PHE A 102 33.67 -10.19 15.96
N LYS A 103 32.94 -9.48 16.85
CA LYS A 103 33.39 -8.21 17.43
C LYS A 103 34.76 -8.29 18.09
N ALA A 104 35.06 -9.40 18.79
CA ALA A 104 36.33 -9.57 19.49
C ALA A 104 37.54 -9.72 18.54
N VAL A 105 37.34 -10.28 17.34
CA VAL A 105 38.44 -10.62 16.42
C VAL A 105 38.54 -9.72 15.18
N VAL A 106 37.46 -9.00 14.83
CA VAL A 106 37.34 -8.32 13.53
C VAL A 106 38.45 -7.30 13.26
N LEU A 107 38.85 -6.51 14.26
CA LEU A 107 39.90 -5.51 14.05
C LEU A 107 41.30 -6.12 13.96
N ASP A 108 41.58 -7.17 14.75
CA ASP A 108 42.86 -7.89 14.65
C ASP A 108 42.98 -8.55 13.27
N HIS A 109 41.88 -9.12 12.76
CA HIS A 109 41.82 -9.70 11.42
C HIS A 109 42.01 -8.63 10.33
N MET A 110 41.31 -7.49 10.42
CA MET A 110 41.45 -6.39 9.46
C MET A 110 42.88 -5.83 9.41
N GLU A 111 43.56 -5.71 10.56
CA GLU A 111 44.94 -5.25 10.65
C GLU A 111 45.94 -6.26 10.06
N ALA A 112 45.70 -7.56 10.26
CA ALA A 112 46.55 -8.63 9.74
C ALA A 112 46.41 -8.82 8.21
N GLU A 113 45.17 -8.85 7.71
CA GLU A 113 44.86 -9.24 6.33
C GLU A 113 44.68 -8.06 5.36
N LYS A 114 44.78 -6.81 5.86
CA LYS A 114 44.52 -5.59 5.08
C LYS A 114 43.19 -5.67 4.30
N CYS A 115 42.12 -5.97 5.03
CA CYS A 115 40.80 -6.19 4.44
C CYS A 115 40.26 -4.92 3.77
N GLU A 116 40.15 -4.94 2.45
CA GLU A 116 39.53 -3.91 1.62
C GLU A 116 38.29 -4.50 0.92
N HIS A 117 37.20 -3.74 0.86
CA HIS A 117 36.09 -4.03 -0.04
C HIS A 117 36.25 -3.27 -1.35
N ILE A 118 36.02 -3.97 -2.46
CA ILE A 118 35.96 -3.38 -3.79
C ILE A 118 34.54 -2.90 -4.03
N ASN A 119 34.41 -1.61 -4.32
CA ASN A 119 33.15 -1.01 -4.74
C ASN A 119 33.22 -0.71 -6.23
N LEU A 120 32.19 -1.11 -6.96
CA LEU A 120 32.03 -0.83 -8.38
C LEU A 120 30.95 0.24 -8.53
N VAL A 121 31.32 1.42 -9.03
CA VAL A 121 30.35 2.45 -9.43
C VAL A 121 30.19 2.43 -10.93
N ILE A 122 28.99 2.10 -11.36
CA ILE A 122 28.66 1.84 -12.76
C ILE A 122 27.58 2.83 -13.17
N SER A 123 27.91 3.69 -14.12
CA SER A 123 26.95 4.56 -14.78
C SER A 123 26.64 3.98 -16.15
N LEU A 124 25.37 3.64 -16.34
CA LEU A 124 24.85 3.11 -17.59
C LEU A 124 23.92 4.14 -18.21
N THR A 125 24.02 4.34 -19.51
CA THR A 125 23.05 5.11 -20.28
C THR A 125 22.21 4.12 -21.09
N LYS A 126 20.89 4.11 -20.86
CA LYS A 126 19.98 3.35 -21.70
C LYS A 126 20.08 3.89 -23.13
N LYS A 127 20.18 3.00 -24.11
CA LYS A 127 20.09 3.40 -25.51
C LYS A 127 18.65 3.88 -25.78
N GLY A 128 18.43 5.20 -25.73
CA GLY A 128 17.12 5.86 -25.88
C GLY A 128 16.95 7.06 -24.94
N THR A 129 16.54 8.21 -25.49
CA THR A 129 16.49 9.51 -24.79
C THR A 129 15.21 9.71 -23.99
N TYR A 130 15.32 10.04 -22.69
CA TYR A 130 14.31 10.82 -21.96
C TYR A 130 14.98 11.73 -20.92
N THR A 131 14.43 12.94 -20.79
CA THR A 131 14.87 13.99 -19.87
C THR A 131 14.06 13.91 -18.57
N ILE A 132 14.74 13.91 -17.42
CA ILE A 132 14.12 13.90 -16.09
C ILE A 132 14.08 15.33 -15.54
N GLN A 133 12.89 15.84 -15.20
CA GLN A 133 12.75 16.98 -14.30
C GLN A 133 12.51 16.46 -12.87
N LYS A 134 13.33 16.91 -11.93
CA LYS A 134 13.18 16.62 -10.49
C LYS A 134 12.45 17.77 -9.80
N ASN A 135 11.30 17.48 -9.20
CA ASN A 135 10.73 18.29 -8.12
C ASN A 135 10.75 17.46 -6.83
N ARG A 136 11.44 17.95 -5.79
CA ARG A 136 11.40 17.37 -4.45
C ARG A 136 10.30 18.05 -3.64
N ARG A 137 9.37 17.26 -3.09
CA ARG A 137 8.36 17.71 -2.12
C ARG A 137 8.59 17.00 -0.78
N LYS A 138 8.24 17.70 0.31
CA LYS A 138 8.24 17.20 1.68
C LYS A 138 6.90 16.53 1.97
N MET A 139 6.92 15.31 2.51
CA MET A 139 5.75 14.50 2.86
C MET A 139 4.91 15.19 3.94
N VAL A 140 3.58 15.15 3.81
CA VAL A 140 2.64 15.80 4.75
C VAL A 140 2.34 14.85 5.92
N GLU A 141 2.03 15.36 7.10
CA GLU A 141 1.84 14.58 8.33
C GLU A 141 0.70 13.55 8.26
N ILE A 142 -0.39 13.87 7.56
CA ILE A 142 -1.52 12.95 7.33
C ILE A 142 -1.11 11.72 6.52
N GLU A 143 -0.20 11.87 5.54
CA GLU A 143 0.26 10.74 4.69
C GLU A 143 1.03 9.67 5.49
N LYS A 144 1.42 9.97 6.74
CA LYS A 144 2.09 9.02 7.64
C LYS A 144 1.12 8.22 8.51
N VAL A 145 -0.02 8.81 8.87
CA VAL A 145 -0.96 8.25 9.86
C VAL A 145 -2.23 7.72 9.21
N LEU A 146 -2.55 8.17 7.98
CA LEU A 146 -3.68 7.65 7.23
C LEU A 146 -3.27 6.36 6.50
N HIS A 147 -3.62 5.24 7.11
CA HIS A 147 -3.56 3.91 6.51
C HIS A 147 -4.55 3.00 7.24
N MET A 148 -4.88 1.84 6.65
CA MET A 148 -5.69 0.84 7.33
C MET A 148 -4.83 0.00 8.29
N ASN A 149 -5.43 -0.69 9.25
CA ASN A 149 -4.72 -1.63 10.10
C ASN A 149 -4.06 -2.74 9.26
N GLY A 150 -2.72 -2.81 9.31
CA GLY A 150 -1.92 -3.79 8.58
C GLY A 150 -1.92 -5.19 9.22
N GLY A 151 -1.15 -6.10 8.61
CA GLY A 151 -1.00 -7.47 9.09
C GLY A 151 -2.21 -8.38 8.84
N ASP A 152 -2.23 -9.50 9.55
CA ASP A 152 -3.20 -10.61 9.45
C ASP A 152 -3.90 -10.92 10.79
N GLY A 153 -3.76 -10.04 11.79
CA GLY A 153 -4.42 -10.17 13.08
C GLY A 153 -5.93 -9.91 13.03
N ASN A 154 -6.66 -10.25 14.10
CA ASN A 154 -8.13 -10.16 14.16
C ASN A 154 -8.70 -8.75 13.97
N THR A 155 -7.90 -7.69 14.15
CA THR A 155 -8.27 -6.28 13.94
C THR A 155 -7.72 -5.71 12.61
N SER A 156 -7.03 -6.54 11.81
CA SER A 156 -6.47 -6.14 10.52
C SER A 156 -7.56 -5.85 9.49
N TYR A 157 -7.26 -4.96 8.55
CA TYR A 157 -8.17 -4.65 7.44
C TYR A 157 -8.33 -5.83 6.47
N ALA A 158 -7.30 -6.65 6.30
CA ALA A 158 -7.35 -7.83 5.44
C ALA A 158 -8.48 -8.81 5.84
N ILE A 159 -8.79 -8.90 7.14
CA ILE A 159 -9.87 -9.75 7.70
C ILE A 159 -11.20 -8.97 7.84
N ASN A 160 -11.13 -7.65 7.97
CA ASN A 160 -12.27 -6.79 8.34
C ASN A 160 -12.72 -5.82 7.24
N SER A 161 -12.69 -6.28 5.98
CA SER A 161 -13.04 -5.50 4.79
C SER A 161 -14.19 -6.12 3.97
N LEU A 162 -15.13 -6.78 4.66
CA LEU A 162 -16.26 -7.48 4.03
C LEU A 162 -17.27 -6.53 3.37
N LEU A 163 -17.46 -5.33 3.93
CA LEU A 163 -18.29 -4.29 3.34
C LEU A 163 -17.77 -3.92 1.94
N GLN A 164 -16.48 -3.57 1.84
CA GLN A 164 -15.83 -3.18 0.60
C GLN A 164 -15.85 -4.32 -0.41
N ARG A 165 -15.68 -5.56 0.04
CA ARG A 165 -15.81 -6.76 -0.81
C ARG A 165 -17.23 -6.90 -1.38
N THR A 166 -18.24 -6.70 -0.55
CA THR A 166 -19.65 -6.80 -0.96
C THR A 166 -19.98 -5.70 -1.97
N VAL A 167 -19.50 -4.49 -1.74
CA VAL A 167 -19.67 -3.37 -2.66
C VAL A 167 -18.96 -3.62 -3.98
N ALA A 168 -17.70 -4.09 -3.97
CA ALA A 168 -16.98 -4.44 -5.19
C ALA A 168 -17.77 -5.47 -6.04
N SER A 169 -18.38 -6.47 -5.40
CA SER A 169 -19.25 -7.43 -6.10
C SER A 169 -20.50 -6.80 -6.73
N MET A 170 -21.06 -5.74 -6.15
CA MET A 170 -22.22 -5.05 -6.70
C MET A 170 -21.83 -4.06 -7.80
N VAL A 171 -20.62 -3.50 -7.73
CA VAL A 171 -20.04 -2.60 -8.75
C VAL A 171 -19.52 -3.37 -9.97
N LYS A 172 -19.26 -4.68 -9.82
CA LYS A 172 -18.69 -5.54 -10.88
C LYS A 172 -19.33 -5.38 -12.27
N PRO A 173 -20.66 -5.26 -12.43
CA PRO A 173 -21.26 -5.04 -13.76
C PRO A 173 -20.83 -3.72 -14.42
N ILE A 174 -20.65 -2.64 -13.64
CA ILE A 174 -20.18 -1.33 -14.13
C ILE A 174 -18.68 -1.41 -14.47
N LEU A 175 -17.90 -2.12 -13.65
CA LEU A 175 -16.50 -2.42 -13.93
C LEU A 175 -16.36 -3.20 -15.25
N GLU A 176 -17.15 -4.25 -15.42
CA GLU A 176 -17.17 -5.10 -16.61
C GLU A 176 -17.49 -4.28 -17.87
N GLU A 177 -18.60 -3.52 -17.86
CA GLU A 177 -18.94 -2.63 -18.97
C GLU A 177 -17.81 -1.64 -19.28
N GLY A 178 -17.19 -1.05 -18.25
CA GLY A 178 -16.10 -0.10 -18.41
C GLY A 178 -14.86 -0.72 -19.07
N ILE A 179 -14.43 -1.89 -18.61
CA ILE A 179 -13.27 -2.61 -19.14
C ILE A 179 -13.54 -3.14 -20.55
N GLU A 180 -14.73 -3.69 -20.80
CA GLU A 180 -15.09 -4.19 -22.13
C GLU A 180 -15.05 -3.07 -23.16
N GLN A 181 -15.67 -1.93 -22.85
CA GLN A 181 -15.67 -0.78 -23.75
C GLN A 181 -14.27 -0.19 -23.95
N LEU A 182 -13.44 -0.15 -22.90
CA LEU A 182 -12.03 0.24 -23.00
C LEU A 182 -11.28 -0.68 -23.97
N TYR A 183 -11.41 -2.00 -23.77
CA TYR A 183 -10.66 -3.01 -24.50
C TYR A 183 -10.99 -2.99 -26.00
N ILE A 184 -12.28 -2.91 -26.37
CA ILE A 184 -12.68 -2.82 -27.79
C ILE A 184 -12.25 -1.52 -28.47
N THR A 185 -12.09 -0.44 -27.71
CA THR A 185 -11.75 0.88 -28.25
C THR A 185 -10.25 1.01 -28.48
N LEU A 186 -9.45 0.51 -27.54
CA LEU A 186 -7.99 0.73 -27.55
C LEU A 186 -7.19 -0.48 -28.03
N LEU A 187 -7.74 -1.70 -27.91
CA LEU A 187 -7.09 -2.96 -28.26
C LEU A 187 -5.60 -3.04 -27.84
N PRO A 188 -5.25 -2.74 -26.57
CA PRO A 188 -3.86 -2.67 -26.17
C PRO A 188 -3.23 -4.07 -26.11
N GLU A 189 -2.00 -4.21 -26.59
CA GLU A 189 -1.21 -5.45 -26.39
C GLU A 189 -0.90 -5.71 -24.90
N CYS A 190 -0.76 -4.62 -24.13
CA CYS A 190 -0.61 -4.61 -22.68
C CYS A 190 -1.59 -3.62 -22.07
N LEU A 191 -2.64 -4.12 -21.42
CA LEU A 191 -3.53 -3.27 -20.64
C LEU A 191 -2.80 -2.87 -19.36
N LYS A 192 -2.70 -1.55 -19.15
CA LYS A 192 -2.07 -0.97 -17.95
C LYS A 192 -3.16 -0.38 -17.07
N MET A 193 -3.32 -0.93 -15.87
CA MET A 193 -4.31 -0.47 -14.91
C MET A 193 -3.65 0.01 -13.62
N ALA A 194 -4.28 0.98 -12.95
CA ALA A 194 -3.94 1.32 -11.58
C ALA A 194 -5.15 1.14 -10.66
N ASP A 195 -4.94 0.51 -9.51
CA ASP A 195 -5.88 0.51 -8.38
C ASP A 195 -5.39 1.52 -7.34
N LEU A 196 -6.09 2.64 -7.21
CA LEU A 196 -5.68 3.77 -6.37
C LEU A 196 -6.39 3.70 -5.03
N GLY A 197 -5.60 3.54 -3.96
CA GLY A 197 -6.10 3.24 -2.62
C GLY A 197 -6.36 1.74 -2.43
N CYS A 198 -5.39 0.91 -2.79
CA CYS A 198 -5.54 -0.53 -2.86
C CYS A 198 -5.63 -1.21 -1.48
N SER A 199 -5.18 -0.53 -0.42
CA SER A 199 -5.03 -1.04 0.94
C SER A 199 -4.27 -2.37 0.97
N THR A 200 -4.71 -3.33 1.77
CA THR A 200 -4.12 -4.67 1.89
C THR A 200 -5.18 -5.78 1.87
N GLY A 201 -4.71 -7.01 1.62
CA GLY A 201 -5.53 -8.21 1.72
C GLY A 201 -6.24 -8.60 0.42
N PHE A 202 -7.30 -9.40 0.56
CA PHE A 202 -7.97 -10.05 -0.57
C PHE A 202 -8.55 -9.06 -1.60
N ASN A 203 -9.12 -7.95 -1.13
CA ASN A 203 -9.84 -7.03 -1.99
C ASN A 203 -8.91 -6.39 -3.04
N THR A 204 -7.66 -6.09 -2.66
CA THR A 204 -6.61 -5.55 -3.53
C THR A 204 -6.39 -6.39 -4.79
N LEU A 205 -6.22 -7.71 -4.61
CA LEU A 205 -5.91 -8.62 -5.73
C LEU A 205 -7.16 -9.06 -6.49
N SER A 206 -8.34 -9.01 -5.85
CA SER A 206 -9.60 -9.40 -6.48
C SER A 206 -9.97 -8.54 -7.68
N VAL A 207 -9.72 -7.23 -7.62
CA VAL A 207 -9.98 -6.31 -8.74
C VAL A 207 -9.08 -6.64 -9.93
N VAL A 208 -7.80 -6.96 -9.67
CA VAL A 208 -6.86 -7.38 -10.72
C VAL A 208 -7.34 -8.66 -11.39
N SER A 209 -7.77 -9.65 -10.61
CA SER A 209 -8.38 -10.88 -11.13
C SER A 209 -9.62 -10.63 -11.98
N ASP A 210 -10.53 -9.76 -11.51
CA ASP A 210 -11.75 -9.42 -12.24
C ASP A 210 -11.43 -8.77 -13.59
N VAL A 211 -10.53 -7.78 -13.64
CA VAL A 211 -10.11 -7.13 -14.89
C VAL A 211 -9.49 -8.15 -15.86
N LEU A 212 -8.63 -9.03 -15.35
CA LEU A 212 -8.02 -10.12 -16.13
C LEU A 212 -9.05 -11.06 -16.75
N GLU A 213 -10.06 -11.43 -15.98
CA GLU A 213 -11.15 -12.28 -16.43
C GLU A 213 -12.00 -11.60 -17.51
N ILE A 214 -12.34 -10.32 -17.32
CA ILE A 214 -13.15 -9.56 -18.27
C ILE A 214 -12.41 -9.43 -19.61
N ILE A 215 -11.14 -9.01 -19.61
CA ILE A 215 -10.37 -8.86 -20.86
C ILE A 215 -10.10 -10.21 -21.53
N GLY A 216 -9.83 -11.26 -20.76
CA GLY A 216 -9.61 -12.61 -21.29
C GLY A 216 -10.87 -13.15 -21.98
N THR A 217 -12.04 -12.97 -21.36
CA THR A 217 -13.34 -13.34 -21.93
C THR A 217 -13.62 -12.56 -23.20
N LYS A 218 -13.44 -11.23 -23.17
CA LYS A 218 -13.69 -10.37 -24.32
C LYS A 218 -12.75 -10.67 -25.49
N SER A 219 -11.46 -10.89 -25.21
CA SER A 219 -10.46 -11.28 -26.21
C SER A 219 -10.84 -12.57 -26.93
N LYS A 220 -11.27 -13.60 -26.18
CA LYS A 220 -11.74 -14.88 -26.75
C LYS A 220 -12.96 -14.68 -27.64
N MET A 221 -13.94 -13.89 -27.20
CA MET A 221 -15.14 -13.59 -28.01
C MET A 221 -14.80 -12.89 -29.33
N LEU A 222 -13.77 -12.04 -29.34
CA LEU A 222 -13.30 -11.32 -30.52
C LEU A 222 -12.30 -12.09 -31.38
N ASN A 223 -11.94 -13.32 -30.99
CA ASN A 223 -10.87 -14.11 -31.61
C ASN A 223 -9.52 -13.37 -31.68
N LEU A 224 -9.20 -12.61 -30.62
CA LEU A 224 -7.94 -11.89 -30.47
C LEU A 224 -7.01 -12.61 -29.48
N PRO A 225 -5.68 -12.45 -29.60
CA PRO A 225 -4.75 -12.92 -28.58
C PRO A 225 -4.99 -12.17 -27.26
N PRO A 226 -4.97 -12.87 -26.11
CA PRO A 226 -5.23 -12.23 -24.83
C PRO A 226 -4.12 -11.21 -24.51
N PRO A 227 -4.49 -9.97 -24.13
CA PRO A 227 -3.49 -8.96 -23.79
C PRO A 227 -2.78 -9.33 -22.48
N SER A 228 -1.55 -8.84 -22.32
CA SER A 228 -0.94 -8.83 -20.99
C SER A 228 -1.61 -7.78 -20.10
N LEU A 229 -1.59 -7.99 -18.79
CA LEU A 229 -2.04 -7.01 -17.80
C LEU A 229 -0.85 -6.53 -16.98
N GLN A 230 -0.63 -5.22 -16.91
CA GLN A 230 0.24 -4.60 -15.93
C GLN A 230 -0.64 -3.84 -14.92
N ALA A 231 -0.68 -4.32 -13.68
CA ALA A 231 -1.47 -3.75 -12.61
C ALA A 231 -0.58 -3.01 -11.61
N PHE A 232 -0.89 -1.72 -11.39
CA PHE A 232 -0.24 -0.88 -10.40
C PHE A 232 -1.13 -0.75 -9.16
N LEU A 233 -0.67 -1.26 -8.03
CA LEU A 233 -1.36 -1.17 -6.74
C LEU A 233 -0.81 0.05 -5.99
N ASN A 234 -1.61 1.10 -5.89
CA ASN A 234 -1.21 2.35 -5.24
C ASN A 234 -1.86 2.50 -3.87
N ASP A 235 -1.07 2.96 -2.91
CA ASP A 235 -1.55 3.44 -1.62
C ASP A 235 -0.53 4.43 -1.03
N LEU A 236 -0.85 5.02 0.14
CA LEU A 236 0.06 5.87 0.88
C LEU A 236 1.29 5.09 1.37
N PRO A 237 2.43 5.77 1.61
CA PRO A 237 3.67 5.10 2.03
C PRO A 237 3.58 4.28 3.32
N GLY A 238 2.64 4.62 4.22
CA GLY A 238 2.40 3.87 5.45
C GLY A 238 1.63 2.55 5.26
N ASN A 239 1.13 2.27 4.07
CA ASN A 239 0.40 1.02 3.80
C ASN A 239 1.32 -0.21 3.87
N ASP A 240 0.75 -1.34 4.30
CA ASP A 240 1.47 -2.61 4.44
C ASP A 240 1.56 -3.36 3.10
N PHE A 241 2.38 -2.80 2.18
CA PHE A 241 2.71 -3.45 0.91
C PHE A 241 3.40 -4.81 1.08
N ASN A 242 4.07 -5.05 2.21
CA ASN A 242 4.74 -6.32 2.48
C ASN A 242 3.74 -7.48 2.56
N THR A 243 2.56 -7.25 3.15
CA THR A 243 1.47 -8.25 3.14
C THR A 243 1.00 -8.56 1.73
N ILE A 244 0.91 -7.56 0.85
CA ILE A 244 0.59 -7.79 -0.57
C ILE A 244 1.68 -8.65 -1.21
N PHE A 245 2.96 -8.29 -1.06
CA PHE A 245 4.06 -9.04 -1.65
C PHE A 245 4.11 -10.51 -1.21
N ARG A 246 3.86 -10.78 0.08
CA ARG A 246 3.75 -12.16 0.61
C ARG A 246 2.61 -12.96 -0.02
N SER A 247 1.53 -12.29 -0.45
CA SER A 247 0.37 -12.94 -1.07
C SER A 247 0.51 -13.15 -2.59
N LEU A 248 1.48 -12.52 -3.26
CA LEU A 248 1.63 -12.62 -4.71
C LEU A 248 1.93 -14.05 -5.21
N PRO A 249 2.78 -14.87 -4.58
CA PRO A 249 3.04 -16.23 -5.05
C PRO A 249 1.78 -17.09 -5.09
N SER A 250 0.99 -17.08 -4.02
CA SER A 250 -0.27 -17.86 -3.95
C SER A 250 -1.31 -17.33 -4.93
N PHE A 251 -1.36 -16.01 -5.15
CA PHE A 251 -2.19 -15.40 -6.18
C PHE A 251 -1.84 -15.88 -7.59
N TYR A 252 -0.56 -15.87 -7.97
CA TYR A 252 -0.14 -16.33 -9.29
C TYR A 252 -0.41 -17.83 -9.49
N THR A 253 -0.13 -18.66 -8.47
CA THR A 253 -0.48 -20.10 -8.51
C THR A 253 -1.98 -20.31 -8.68
N LYS A 254 -2.81 -19.53 -7.97
CA LYS A 254 -4.27 -19.61 -8.11
C LYS A 254 -4.72 -19.20 -9.51
N LEU A 255 -4.18 -18.11 -10.06
CA LEU A 255 -4.46 -17.67 -11.42
C LEU A 255 -4.11 -18.76 -12.44
N GLU A 256 -2.94 -19.38 -12.33
CA GLU A 256 -2.50 -20.46 -13.23
C GLU A 256 -3.42 -21.68 -13.14
N ASN A 257 -3.77 -22.10 -11.92
CA ASN A 257 -4.64 -23.26 -11.69
C ASN A 257 -6.08 -23.05 -12.19
N GLU A 258 -6.67 -21.87 -11.92
CA GLU A 258 -8.08 -21.60 -12.24
C GLU A 258 -8.29 -21.25 -13.72
N LYS A 259 -7.30 -20.56 -14.32
CA LYS A 259 -7.50 -19.90 -15.62
C LYS A 259 -6.52 -20.44 -16.70
N GLY A 260 -5.57 -21.31 -16.35
CA GLY A 260 -4.65 -21.99 -17.28
C GLY A 260 -3.82 -21.02 -18.14
N SER A 261 -3.57 -21.37 -19.39
CA SER A 261 -2.91 -20.49 -20.39
C SER A 261 -3.88 -19.54 -21.10
N SER A 262 -5.09 -19.35 -20.55
CA SER A 262 -6.20 -18.73 -21.28
C SER A 262 -6.28 -17.20 -21.15
N PHE A 263 -5.30 -16.59 -20.49
CA PHE A 263 -5.12 -15.16 -20.28
C PHE A 263 -3.65 -14.79 -20.50
N GLY A 264 -3.38 -13.54 -20.87
CA GLY A 264 -2.01 -13.04 -21.05
C GLY A 264 -1.29 -12.87 -19.71
N HIS A 265 0.03 -12.66 -19.75
CA HIS A 265 0.83 -12.49 -18.54
C HIS A 265 0.33 -11.32 -17.67
N CYS A 266 0.34 -11.53 -16.35
CA CYS A 266 -0.01 -10.52 -15.35
C CYS A 266 1.23 -10.05 -14.60
N PHE A 267 1.44 -8.74 -14.54
CA PHE A 267 2.55 -8.11 -13.85
C PHE A 267 2.02 -7.13 -12.80
N ILE A 268 2.14 -7.50 -11.53
CA ILE A 268 1.74 -6.63 -10.41
C ILE A 268 2.94 -5.81 -9.93
N THR A 269 2.75 -4.51 -9.80
CA THR A 269 3.73 -3.56 -9.24
C THR A 269 3.04 -2.70 -8.19
N THR A 270 3.75 -2.25 -7.16
CA THR A 270 3.21 -1.31 -6.17
C THR A 270 3.74 0.09 -6.41
N VAL A 271 2.93 1.11 -6.08
CA VAL A 271 3.29 2.53 -6.22
C VAL A 271 2.91 3.26 -4.94
N ALA A 272 3.90 3.57 -4.10
CA ALA A 272 3.68 4.32 -2.87
C ALA A 272 3.57 5.83 -3.15
N GLY A 273 2.49 6.47 -2.69
CA GLY A 273 2.29 7.91 -2.80
C GLY A 273 0.82 8.31 -2.81
N SER A 274 0.55 9.58 -2.51
CA SER A 274 -0.81 10.13 -2.58
C SER A 274 -1.33 10.18 -4.02
N PHE A 275 -2.54 9.69 -4.24
CA PHE A 275 -3.22 9.84 -5.53
C PHE A 275 -3.70 11.28 -5.82
N TYR A 276 -3.56 12.23 -4.89
CA TYR A 276 -3.79 13.66 -5.15
C TYR A 276 -2.63 14.34 -5.89
N VAL A 277 -1.58 13.58 -6.22
CA VAL A 277 -0.48 14.02 -7.07
C VAL A 277 -0.24 13.07 -8.24
N ARG A 278 0.66 13.46 -9.14
CA ARG A 278 1.15 12.62 -10.24
C ARG A 278 1.90 11.41 -9.67
N LEU A 279 1.44 10.22 -10.04
CA LEU A 279 2.01 8.92 -9.68
C LEU A 279 2.64 8.24 -10.91
N PHE A 280 2.11 8.50 -12.10
CA PHE A 280 2.49 7.80 -13.33
C PHE A 280 2.96 8.78 -14.41
N PRO A 281 3.78 8.33 -15.38
CA PRO A 281 4.09 9.10 -16.58
C PRO A 281 2.82 9.45 -17.37
N SER A 282 2.90 10.50 -18.20
CA SER A 282 1.74 10.93 -18.99
C SER A 282 1.37 9.88 -20.04
N ASN A 283 0.08 9.68 -20.29
CA ASN A 283 -0.46 8.71 -21.25
C ASN A 283 0.12 7.28 -21.07
N SER A 284 0.25 6.83 -19.82
CA SER A 284 0.82 5.53 -19.48
C SER A 284 -0.19 4.51 -18.96
N LEU A 285 -1.37 4.97 -18.54
CA LEU A 285 -2.45 4.11 -18.04
C LEU A 285 -3.59 4.01 -19.05
N HIS A 286 -4.21 2.84 -19.14
CA HIS A 286 -5.44 2.62 -19.89
C HIS A 286 -6.66 2.67 -18.98
N PHE A 287 -6.51 2.17 -17.76
CA PHE A 287 -7.60 2.04 -16.79
C PHE A 287 -7.18 2.51 -15.39
N VAL A 288 -8.10 3.15 -14.68
CA VAL A 288 -7.95 3.47 -13.26
C VAL A 288 -9.17 2.96 -12.51
N HIS A 289 -8.94 2.16 -11.48
CA HIS A 289 -9.92 1.79 -10.49
C HIS A 289 -9.62 2.52 -9.18
N SER A 290 -10.65 2.90 -8.44
CA SER A 290 -10.51 3.37 -7.07
C SER A 290 -11.79 3.10 -6.32
N SER A 291 -11.70 2.49 -5.14
CA SER A 291 -12.86 2.18 -4.32
C SER A 291 -12.61 2.54 -2.87
N TYR A 292 -13.55 3.26 -2.26
CA TYR A 292 -13.54 3.55 -0.83
C TYR A 292 -12.34 4.39 -0.35
N VAL A 293 -11.79 5.26 -1.22
CA VAL A 293 -10.69 6.17 -0.81
C VAL A 293 -10.87 7.66 -1.12
N LEU A 294 -11.73 8.05 -2.07
CA LEU A 294 -11.88 9.46 -2.49
C LEU A 294 -12.64 10.35 -1.50
N MET A 295 -13.16 9.77 -0.43
CA MET A 295 -13.74 10.49 0.71
C MET A 295 -12.69 10.91 1.75
N TRP A 296 -11.46 10.36 1.69
CA TRP A 296 -10.36 10.81 2.53
C TRP A 296 -9.71 12.07 1.97
N LEU A 297 -9.62 13.12 2.77
CA LEU A 297 -9.06 14.41 2.37
C LEU A 297 -7.54 14.45 2.54
N SER A 298 -6.87 15.29 1.75
CA SER A 298 -5.42 15.49 1.83
C SER A 298 -4.99 16.29 3.06
N MET A 299 -5.92 17.03 3.67
CA MET A 299 -5.72 17.90 4.83
C MET A 299 -6.92 17.86 5.76
N THR A 300 -6.67 18.05 7.07
CA THR A 300 -7.74 18.33 8.04
C THR A 300 -8.27 19.74 7.84
N SER A 301 -9.58 19.92 8.05
CA SER A 301 -10.24 21.24 7.96
C SER A 301 -10.60 21.75 9.37
N PRO A 302 -10.72 23.08 9.58
CA PRO A 302 -11.06 23.62 10.89
C PRO A 302 -12.41 23.12 11.45
N PRO A 303 -12.57 23.06 12.79
CA PRO A 303 -13.60 22.26 13.49
C PRO A 303 -15.08 22.64 13.33
N ALA A 304 -15.45 23.59 12.47
CA ALA A 304 -16.82 24.13 12.51
C ALA A 304 -17.43 24.58 11.18
N VAL A 305 -16.94 24.17 10.00
CA VAL A 305 -17.56 24.60 8.75
C VAL A 305 -17.62 23.47 7.72
N VAL A 306 -18.83 22.96 7.48
CA VAL A 306 -19.17 22.09 6.34
C VAL A 306 -18.56 22.61 5.04
N ASP A 307 -18.64 23.93 4.81
CA ASP A 307 -18.06 24.57 3.64
C ASP A 307 -16.54 24.38 3.52
N ALA A 308 -15.80 24.26 4.64
CA ALA A 308 -14.36 24.02 4.61
C ALA A 308 -14.06 22.59 4.13
N TYR A 309 -14.79 21.61 4.65
CA TYR A 309 -14.69 20.22 4.21
C TYR A 309 -15.10 20.06 2.74
N LEU A 310 -16.21 20.68 2.33
CA LEU A 310 -16.65 20.67 0.93
C LEU A 310 -15.61 21.32 0.01
N LYS A 311 -15.05 22.49 0.37
CA LYS A 311 -13.99 23.14 -0.42
C LYS A 311 -12.73 22.29 -0.51
N GLN A 312 -12.36 21.62 0.58
CA GLN A 312 -11.19 20.74 0.60
C GLN A 312 -11.44 19.51 -0.28
N PHE A 313 -12.62 18.91 -0.24
CA PHE A 313 -13.05 17.86 -1.16
C PHE A 313 -13.03 18.33 -2.62
N GLU A 314 -13.64 19.47 -2.95
CA GLU A 314 -13.66 20.03 -4.31
C GLU A 314 -12.23 20.20 -4.84
N LYS A 315 -11.33 20.73 -4.01
CA LYS A 315 -9.90 20.89 -4.34
C LYS A 315 -9.22 19.54 -4.57
N ASP A 316 -9.34 18.61 -3.63
CA ASP A 316 -8.68 17.31 -3.68
C ASP A 316 -9.16 16.47 -4.85
N PHE A 317 -10.47 16.40 -5.06
CA PHE A 317 -11.05 15.66 -6.17
C PHE A 317 -10.72 16.30 -7.52
N THR A 318 -10.68 17.63 -7.62
CA THR A 318 -10.18 18.31 -8.83
C THR A 318 -8.73 17.95 -9.12
N MET A 319 -7.86 17.92 -8.11
CA MET A 319 -6.44 17.56 -8.30
C MET A 319 -6.28 16.09 -8.67
N PHE A 320 -7.07 15.20 -8.08
CA PHE A 320 -7.17 13.81 -8.49
C PHE A 320 -7.50 13.71 -9.99
N LEU A 321 -8.61 14.33 -10.43
CA LEU A 321 -9.04 14.29 -11.83
C LEU A 321 -7.95 14.84 -12.77
N LYS A 322 -7.34 15.99 -12.47
CA LYS A 322 -6.24 16.55 -13.29
C LYS A 322 -5.06 15.61 -13.42
N CYS A 323 -4.60 15.02 -12.31
CA CYS A 323 -3.48 14.08 -12.35
C CYS A 323 -3.82 12.85 -13.19
N ARG A 324 -5.03 12.29 -13.02
CA ARG A 324 -5.49 11.13 -13.79
C ARG A 324 -5.68 11.46 -15.27
N ALA A 325 -6.13 12.67 -15.59
CA ALA A 325 -6.27 13.13 -16.97
C ALA A 325 -4.92 13.17 -17.68
N GLU A 326 -3.85 13.57 -17.01
CA GLU A 326 -2.51 13.56 -17.60
C GLU A 326 -1.95 12.13 -17.76
N GLU A 327 -2.29 11.22 -16.86
CA GLU A 327 -1.75 9.86 -16.81
C GLU A 327 -2.44 8.85 -17.71
N LEU A 328 -3.76 8.99 -17.90
CA LEU A 328 -4.54 8.13 -18.78
C LEU A 328 -4.24 8.44 -20.25
N VAL A 329 -4.23 7.43 -21.11
CA VAL A 329 -4.26 7.61 -22.57
C VAL A 329 -5.60 8.22 -23.02
N PRO A 330 -5.67 8.92 -24.17
CA PRO A 330 -6.95 9.30 -24.77
C PRO A 330 -7.88 8.07 -24.92
N GLY A 331 -9.15 8.20 -24.51
CA GLY A 331 -10.09 7.08 -24.47
C GLY A 331 -9.89 6.11 -23.29
N GLY A 332 -8.89 6.34 -22.45
CA GLY A 332 -8.70 5.63 -21.18
C GLY A 332 -9.87 5.86 -20.22
N ARG A 333 -10.10 4.93 -19.30
CA ARG A 333 -11.30 4.90 -18.46
C ARG A 333 -11.02 4.86 -16.97
N MET A 334 -11.97 5.35 -16.18
CA MET A 334 -11.98 5.20 -14.74
C MET A 334 -13.29 4.65 -14.22
N VAL A 335 -13.22 3.78 -13.21
CA VAL A 335 -14.37 3.38 -12.38
C VAL A 335 -14.04 3.71 -10.94
N LEU A 336 -14.84 4.61 -10.35
CA LEU A 336 -14.64 5.13 -9.00
C LEU A 336 -15.83 4.77 -8.13
N THR A 337 -15.57 4.27 -6.91
CA THR A 337 -16.61 4.02 -5.91
C THR A 337 -16.31 4.87 -4.67
N ILE A 338 -17.23 5.76 -4.31
CA ILE A 338 -17.08 6.70 -3.21
C ILE A 338 -18.21 6.46 -2.20
N LEU A 339 -17.87 6.34 -0.92
CA LEU A 339 -18.84 6.46 0.16
C LEU A 339 -19.28 7.93 0.21
N GLY A 340 -20.52 8.17 -0.18
CA GLY A 340 -21.10 9.49 -0.30
C GLY A 340 -22.19 9.75 0.73
N SER A 341 -23.04 10.72 0.41
CA SER A 341 -24.18 11.12 1.21
C SER A 341 -25.38 11.48 0.32
N ILE A 342 -26.59 11.48 0.89
CA ILE A 342 -27.81 11.96 0.22
C ILE A 342 -27.90 13.49 0.31
N LYS A 343 -27.50 14.06 1.45
CA LYS A 343 -27.47 15.51 1.70
C LYS A 343 -26.07 15.93 2.12
N SER A 344 -25.68 17.13 1.73
CA SER A 344 -24.46 17.73 2.26
C SER A 344 -24.63 17.92 3.78
N ASP A 345 -23.60 17.63 4.56
CA ASP A 345 -23.63 17.62 6.02
C ASP A 345 -24.68 16.67 6.62
N ASP A 346 -24.62 15.39 6.24
CA ASP A 346 -25.54 14.40 6.79
C ASP A 346 -25.07 13.89 8.17
N PRO A 347 -25.84 14.14 9.26
CA PRO A 347 -25.48 13.64 10.59
C PRO A 347 -25.62 12.11 10.71
N LEU A 348 -26.15 11.42 9.69
CA LEU A 348 -26.32 9.97 9.68
C LEU A 348 -25.03 9.21 9.29
N SER A 349 -23.87 9.85 9.40
CA SER A 349 -22.57 9.21 9.20
C SER A 349 -22.24 8.28 10.36
N ILE A 350 -21.62 7.14 10.06
CA ILE A 350 -21.15 6.20 11.10
C ILE A 350 -20.09 6.83 12.01
N TRP A 351 -19.36 7.83 11.50
CA TRP A 351 -18.37 8.59 12.26
C TRP A 351 -19.00 9.51 13.32
N GLU A 352 -20.28 9.90 13.16
CA GLU A 352 -21.00 10.69 14.17
C GLU A 352 -21.14 9.88 15.46
N VAL A 353 -21.44 8.58 15.35
CA VAL A 353 -21.53 7.68 16.51
C VAL A 353 -20.17 7.55 17.22
N VAL A 354 -19.07 7.53 16.48
CA VAL A 354 -17.71 7.55 17.06
C VAL A 354 -17.46 8.87 17.78
N GLY A 355 -17.81 10.00 17.18
CA GLY A 355 -17.71 11.33 17.79
C GLY A 355 -18.49 11.42 19.10
N LEU A 356 -19.73 10.91 19.13
CA LEU A 356 -20.54 10.84 20.36
C LEU A 356 -19.85 10.01 21.45
N LYS A 357 -19.23 8.88 21.10
CA LYS A 357 -18.56 8.03 22.10
C LYS A 357 -17.24 8.65 22.60
N LEU A 358 -16.50 9.36 21.74
CA LEU A 358 -15.35 10.16 22.16
C LEU A 358 -15.79 11.26 23.13
N ASN A 359 -16.91 11.94 22.85
CA ASN A 359 -17.45 12.96 23.75
C ASN A 359 -17.83 12.37 25.13
N ASP A 360 -18.46 11.19 25.18
CA ASP A 360 -18.72 10.50 26.45
C ASP A 360 -17.42 10.23 27.22
N MET A 361 -16.35 9.80 26.54
CA MET A 361 -15.05 9.57 27.16
C MET A 361 -14.40 10.87 27.68
N VAL A 362 -14.63 12.02 27.03
CA VAL A 362 -14.23 13.33 27.57
C VAL A 362 -14.99 13.66 28.84
N LEU A 363 -16.32 13.49 28.84
CA LEU A 363 -17.18 13.77 29.99
C LEU A 363 -16.84 12.89 31.20
N GLU A 364 -16.38 11.67 30.96
CA GLU A 364 -15.90 10.73 31.99
C GLU A 364 -14.44 10.96 32.41
N GLY A 365 -13.72 11.88 31.77
CA GLY A 365 -12.32 12.19 32.06
C GLY A 365 -11.32 11.12 31.60
N LEU A 366 -11.72 10.23 30.68
CA LEU A 366 -10.87 9.18 30.11
C LEU A 366 -9.97 9.70 29.00
N ILE A 367 -10.39 10.76 28.30
CA ILE A 367 -9.59 11.49 27.32
C ILE A 367 -9.69 13.00 27.58
N GLU A 368 -8.65 13.74 27.22
CA GLU A 368 -8.60 15.19 27.40
C GLU A 368 -9.53 15.90 26.41
N SER A 369 -10.36 16.84 26.88
CA SER A 369 -11.26 17.65 26.02
C SER A 369 -10.50 18.34 24.88
N GLU A 370 -9.31 18.87 25.18
CA GLU A 370 -8.46 19.56 24.19
C GLU A 370 -8.07 18.65 23.01
N LYS A 371 -7.88 17.35 23.25
CA LYS A 371 -7.59 16.39 22.16
C LYS A 371 -8.78 16.22 21.23
N LEU A 372 -10.00 16.22 21.77
CA LEU A 372 -11.23 16.13 20.96
C LEU A 372 -11.48 17.43 20.19
N ASP A 373 -11.34 18.59 20.85
CA ASP A 373 -11.57 19.91 20.25
C ASP A 373 -10.59 20.20 19.09
N ASN A 374 -9.37 19.66 19.17
CA ASN A 374 -8.33 19.83 18.14
C ASN A 374 -8.38 18.77 17.04
N PHE A 375 -9.14 17.68 17.22
CA PHE A 375 -9.19 16.59 16.26
C PHE A 375 -10.23 16.84 15.17
N ASN A 376 -9.79 16.68 13.92
CA ASN A 376 -10.63 16.78 12.74
C ASN A 376 -10.37 15.58 11.86
N LEU A 377 -11.37 14.72 11.68
CA LEU A 377 -11.23 13.57 10.79
C LEU A 377 -11.15 14.07 9.34
N PRO A 378 -10.08 13.80 8.56
CA PRO A 378 -9.95 14.24 7.17
C PRO A 378 -10.85 13.40 6.26
N TRP A 379 -12.15 13.50 6.45
CA TRP A 379 -13.18 12.70 5.81
C TRP A 379 -14.33 13.58 5.36
N PHE A 380 -14.77 13.42 4.11
CA PHE A 380 -15.96 14.07 3.58
C PHE A 380 -16.76 13.10 2.73
N ALA A 381 -18.06 12.97 3.02
CA ALA A 381 -18.99 12.13 2.28
C ALA A 381 -19.77 13.00 1.27
N PRO A 382 -19.35 13.10 0.00
CA PRO A 382 -19.98 13.99 -0.96
C PRO A 382 -21.33 13.44 -1.44
N THR A 383 -22.20 14.34 -1.89
CA THR A 383 -23.42 14.01 -2.64
C THR A 383 -23.12 13.72 -4.11
N SER A 384 -24.05 13.06 -4.81
CA SER A 384 -23.88 12.78 -6.24
C SER A 384 -23.75 14.06 -7.07
N GLU A 385 -24.44 15.11 -6.66
CA GLU A 385 -24.49 16.44 -7.27
C GLU A 385 -23.16 17.18 -7.11
N GLU A 386 -22.56 17.13 -5.91
CA GLU A 386 -21.23 17.70 -5.65
C GLU A 386 -20.15 17.01 -6.49
N VAL A 387 -20.17 15.67 -6.58
CA VAL A 387 -19.25 14.91 -7.43
C VAL A 387 -19.41 15.28 -8.90
N LYS A 388 -20.65 15.27 -9.42
CA LYS A 388 -20.95 15.61 -10.82
C LYS A 388 -20.47 17.03 -11.16
N LYS A 389 -20.72 17.99 -10.27
CA LYS A 389 -20.27 19.38 -10.43
C LYS A 389 -18.76 19.48 -10.55
N VAL A 390 -17.98 18.80 -9.70
CA VAL A 390 -16.51 18.82 -9.78
C VAL A 390 -16.01 18.21 -11.09
N ILE A 391 -16.59 17.09 -11.53
CA ILE A 391 -16.23 16.44 -12.81
C ILE A 391 -16.52 17.37 -13.99
N GLU A 392 -17.67 18.03 -13.99
CA GLU A 392 -18.07 18.98 -15.04
C GLU A 392 -17.14 20.20 -15.08
N VAL A 393 -16.84 20.78 -13.91
CA VAL A 393 -15.98 21.97 -13.79
C VAL A 393 -14.53 21.66 -14.16
N GLU A 394 -14.00 20.51 -13.77
CA GLU A 394 -12.63 20.11 -14.15
C GLU A 394 -12.53 19.82 -15.65
N GLY A 395 -13.51 19.13 -16.22
CA GLY A 395 -13.76 19.09 -17.65
C GLY A 395 -12.98 18.05 -18.47
N SER A 396 -11.99 17.34 -17.91
CA SER A 396 -11.15 16.38 -18.66
C SER A 396 -11.84 15.06 -18.99
N PHE A 397 -12.95 14.75 -18.32
CA PHE A 397 -13.63 13.46 -18.44
C PHE A 397 -15.07 13.60 -18.94
N THR A 398 -15.52 12.59 -19.69
CA THR A 398 -16.92 12.35 -20.00
C THR A 398 -17.50 11.42 -18.95
N LEU A 399 -18.55 11.88 -18.25
CA LEU A 399 -19.30 11.08 -17.28
C LEU A 399 -20.30 10.16 -18.01
N HIS A 400 -20.15 8.85 -17.83
CA HIS A 400 -21.08 7.86 -18.38
C HIS A 400 -22.14 7.44 -17.37
N LYS A 401 -21.73 7.18 -16.13
CA LYS A 401 -22.60 6.74 -15.04
C LYS A 401 -22.21 7.42 -13.74
N CYS A 402 -23.21 7.76 -12.94
CA CYS A 402 -23.08 8.15 -11.54
C CYS A 402 -24.30 7.53 -10.82
N GLU A 403 -24.17 6.24 -10.51
CA GLU A 403 -25.22 5.46 -9.86
C GLU A 403 -25.10 5.58 -8.35
N VAL A 404 -26.24 5.66 -7.67
CA VAL A 404 -26.33 5.72 -6.21
C VAL A 404 -27.09 4.51 -5.73
N PHE A 405 -26.49 3.73 -4.84
CA PHE A 405 -27.19 2.67 -4.13
C PHE A 405 -26.95 2.74 -2.63
N LYS A 406 -27.90 2.21 -1.88
CA LYS A 406 -27.92 2.27 -0.42
C LYS A 406 -27.86 0.89 0.18
N MET A 407 -27.29 0.80 1.37
CA MET A 407 -27.25 -0.42 2.17
C MET A 407 -27.32 -0.07 3.64
N ASP A 408 -28.17 -0.72 4.42
CA ASP A 408 -28.06 -0.64 5.89
C ASP A 408 -26.63 -1.01 6.32
N TRP A 409 -26.11 -0.41 7.40
CA TRP A 409 -24.74 -0.68 7.86
C TRP A 409 -24.47 -2.15 8.19
N ASP A 410 -25.49 -2.98 8.38
CA ASP A 410 -25.35 -4.42 8.67
C ASP A 410 -25.69 -5.34 7.48
N SER A 411 -26.12 -4.78 6.34
CA SER A 411 -26.66 -5.56 5.21
C SER A 411 -25.65 -6.56 4.65
N TYR A 412 -24.38 -6.15 4.54
CA TYR A 412 -23.31 -7.01 4.05
C TYR A 412 -23.03 -8.17 5.02
N ILE A 413 -23.25 -7.97 6.32
CA ILE A 413 -23.08 -9.00 7.35
C ILE A 413 -24.23 -10.00 7.28
N LYS A 414 -25.47 -9.51 7.20
CA LYS A 414 -26.67 -10.35 7.02
C LYS A 414 -26.54 -11.23 5.78
N LYS A 415 -26.00 -10.69 4.67
CA LYS A 415 -25.77 -11.44 3.43
C LYS A 415 -24.70 -12.52 3.58
N ALA A 416 -23.62 -12.25 4.30
CA ALA A 416 -22.54 -13.20 4.50
C ALA A 416 -22.86 -14.29 5.53
N ASN A 417 -23.65 -13.97 6.56
CA ASN A 417 -24.07 -14.92 7.59
C ASN A 417 -25.49 -14.59 8.07
N ILE A 418 -26.49 -15.20 7.41
CA ILE A 418 -27.92 -14.97 7.64
C ILE A 418 -28.33 -15.27 9.09
N GLY A 419 -27.66 -16.23 9.75
CA GLY A 419 -27.94 -16.63 11.12
C GLY A 419 -27.16 -15.86 12.19
N LEU A 420 -26.39 -14.82 11.83
CA LEU A 420 -25.60 -14.10 12.82
C LEU A 420 -26.49 -13.23 13.71
N GLU A 421 -26.46 -13.56 15.01
CA GLU A 421 -27.17 -12.84 16.05
C GLU A 421 -26.81 -11.35 16.08
N ARG A 422 -27.74 -10.53 16.58
CA ARG A 422 -27.61 -9.06 16.64
C ARG A 422 -26.28 -8.61 17.27
N GLN A 423 -25.88 -9.22 18.38
CA GLN A 423 -24.63 -8.90 19.06
C GLN A 423 -23.39 -9.22 18.20
N GLY A 424 -23.44 -10.30 17.42
CA GLY A 424 -22.38 -10.67 16.48
C GLY A 424 -22.27 -9.67 15.33
N ARG A 425 -23.41 -9.18 14.83
CA ARG A 425 -23.44 -8.13 13.79
C ARG A 425 -22.86 -6.81 14.31
N ALA A 426 -23.26 -6.36 15.50
CA ALA A 426 -22.69 -5.17 16.14
C ALA A 426 -21.18 -5.29 16.35
N ALA A 427 -20.72 -6.45 16.82
CA ALA A 427 -19.29 -6.73 16.98
C ALA A 427 -18.54 -6.64 15.64
N LYS A 428 -19.12 -7.17 14.56
CA LYS A 428 -18.50 -7.13 13.24
C LYS A 428 -18.41 -5.71 12.68
N ILE A 429 -19.46 -4.88 12.82
CA ILE A 429 -19.41 -3.46 12.43
C ILE A 429 -18.31 -2.74 13.22
N ALA A 430 -18.23 -2.97 14.53
CA ALA A 430 -17.21 -2.33 15.37
C ALA A 430 -15.78 -2.71 14.95
N THR A 431 -15.51 -4.00 14.68
CA THR A 431 -14.19 -4.45 14.21
C THR A 431 -13.87 -3.92 12.81
N ASP A 432 -14.84 -3.88 11.90
CA ASP A 432 -14.67 -3.34 10.54
C ASP A 432 -14.35 -1.83 10.59
N LEU A 433 -15.06 -1.06 11.42
CA LEU A 433 -14.77 0.36 11.59
C LEU A 433 -13.43 0.59 12.31
N ARG A 434 -13.09 -0.24 13.29
CA ARG A 434 -11.79 -0.21 13.97
C ARG A 434 -10.63 -0.41 13.00
N ALA A 435 -10.74 -1.39 12.11
CA ALA A 435 -9.71 -1.66 11.12
C ALA A 435 -9.45 -0.48 10.17
N VAL A 436 -10.42 0.42 10.02
CA VAL A 436 -10.34 1.65 9.20
C VAL A 436 -9.86 2.85 10.01
N GLY A 437 -10.39 3.05 11.21
CA GLY A 437 -10.21 4.27 12.00
C GLY A 437 -9.10 4.22 13.04
N GLU A 438 -8.69 3.04 13.49
CA GLU A 438 -7.77 2.92 14.62
C GLU A 438 -6.44 3.65 14.42
N PRO A 439 -5.73 3.57 13.28
CA PRO A 439 -4.45 4.27 13.11
C PRO A 439 -4.54 5.78 13.28
N ILE A 440 -5.59 6.41 12.74
CA ILE A 440 -5.77 7.85 12.85
C ILE A 440 -6.29 8.26 14.23
N LEU A 441 -7.18 7.48 14.83
CA LEU A 441 -7.74 7.75 16.16
C LEU A 441 -6.69 7.55 17.25
N SER A 442 -5.91 6.46 17.22
CA SER A 442 -4.88 6.18 18.22
C SER A 442 -3.75 7.20 18.19
N SER A 443 -3.43 7.75 17.01
CA SER A 443 -2.44 8.82 16.87
C SER A 443 -2.80 10.10 17.64
N GLN A 444 -4.08 10.31 17.95
CA GLN A 444 -4.59 11.50 18.64
C GLN A 444 -5.01 11.20 20.07
N PHE A 445 -5.70 10.09 20.29
CA PHE A 445 -6.31 9.74 21.57
C PHE A 445 -5.52 8.71 22.38
N GLY A 446 -4.46 8.12 21.81
CA GLY A 446 -3.67 7.05 22.43
C GLY A 446 -4.21 5.66 22.11
N GLU A 447 -3.34 4.66 22.08
CA GLU A 447 -3.71 3.26 21.82
C GLU A 447 -4.58 2.71 22.97
N GLU A 448 -4.32 3.15 24.20
CA GLU A 448 -5.03 2.75 25.41
C GLU A 448 -6.53 3.08 25.39
N ALA A 449 -6.95 4.09 24.62
CA ALA A 449 -8.34 4.50 24.51
C ALA A 449 -9.14 3.66 23.49
N MET A 450 -8.47 2.96 22.57
CA MET A 450 -9.13 2.35 21.40
C MET A 450 -10.04 1.18 21.79
N ASP A 451 -9.61 0.34 22.73
CA ASP A 451 -10.42 -0.79 23.18
C ASP A 451 -11.74 -0.34 23.80
N ASP A 452 -11.71 0.65 24.71
CA ASP A 452 -12.92 1.18 25.35
C ASP A 452 -13.83 1.89 24.33
N LEU A 453 -13.25 2.73 23.45
CA LEU A 453 -13.98 3.43 22.40
C LEU A 453 -14.81 2.47 21.53
N PHE A 454 -14.18 1.40 21.03
CA PHE A 454 -14.87 0.46 20.15
C PHE A 454 -15.84 -0.48 20.89
N GLN A 455 -15.66 -0.72 22.19
CA GLN A 455 -16.70 -1.39 23.01
C GLN A 455 -17.92 -0.50 23.20
N ARG A 456 -17.73 0.79 23.50
CA ARG A 456 -18.82 1.77 23.61
C ARG A 456 -19.58 1.92 22.30
N PHE A 457 -18.85 2.03 21.19
CA PHE A 457 -19.43 2.08 19.85
C PHE A 457 -20.27 0.83 19.54
N LYS A 458 -19.70 -0.37 19.77
CA LYS A 458 -20.38 -1.65 19.57
C LYS A 458 -21.70 -1.73 20.34
N ALA A 459 -21.75 -1.19 21.56
CA ALA A 459 -22.93 -1.26 22.41
C ALA A 459 -24.15 -0.52 21.83
N VAL A 460 -23.94 0.51 20.99
CA VAL A 460 -25.01 1.41 20.52
C VAL A 460 -25.24 1.37 19.01
N VAL A 461 -24.28 0.89 18.22
CA VAL A 461 -24.27 1.06 16.75
C VAL A 461 -25.54 0.55 16.06
N LEU A 462 -26.06 -0.62 16.45
CA LEU A 462 -27.26 -1.17 15.83
C LEU A 462 -28.55 -0.48 16.31
N ASP A 463 -28.61 -0.08 17.58
CA ASP A 463 -29.76 0.68 18.10
C ASP A 463 -29.86 2.01 17.36
N HIS A 464 -28.73 2.70 17.18
CA HIS A 464 -28.65 3.95 16.43
C HIS A 464 -29.01 3.77 14.95
N MET A 465 -28.44 2.75 14.29
CA MET A 465 -28.74 2.43 12.89
C MET A 465 -30.22 2.18 12.65
N GLU A 466 -30.88 1.41 13.53
CA GLU A 466 -32.30 1.06 13.41
C GLU A 466 -33.22 2.26 13.71
N ALA A 467 -32.87 3.06 14.72
CA ALA A 467 -33.65 4.24 15.11
C ALA A 467 -33.62 5.34 14.05
N GLU A 468 -32.43 5.66 13.53
CA GLU A 468 -32.21 6.75 12.58
C GLU A 468 -32.25 6.29 11.11
N LYS A 469 -32.40 4.97 10.87
CA LYS A 469 -32.40 4.34 9.54
C LYS A 469 -31.12 4.64 8.76
N CYS A 470 -29.97 4.45 9.41
CA CYS A 470 -28.67 4.78 8.82
C CYS A 470 -28.27 3.79 7.72
N GLU A 471 -27.81 4.33 6.59
CA GLU A 471 -27.40 3.57 5.41
C GLU A 471 -26.01 4.02 4.94
N HIS A 472 -25.22 3.10 4.38
CA HIS A 472 -24.09 3.42 3.54
C HIS A 472 -24.60 3.88 2.16
N ILE A 473 -24.25 5.10 1.79
CA ILE A 473 -24.55 5.65 0.46
C ILE A 473 -23.33 5.46 -0.42
N ASN A 474 -23.50 4.74 -1.52
CA ASN A 474 -22.41 4.39 -2.43
C ASN A 474 -22.63 5.09 -3.77
N LEU A 475 -21.65 5.90 -4.19
CA LEU A 475 -21.62 6.55 -5.49
C LEU A 475 -20.69 5.76 -6.41
N VAL A 476 -21.21 5.23 -7.52
CA VAL A 476 -20.43 4.50 -8.52
C VAL A 476 -20.36 5.33 -9.79
N ILE A 477 -19.14 5.70 -10.16
CA ILE A 477 -18.86 6.67 -11.21
C ILE A 477 -18.05 6.00 -12.31
N SER A 478 -18.50 6.12 -13.56
CA SER A 478 -17.78 5.64 -14.74
C SER A 478 -17.43 6.80 -15.65
N LEU A 479 -16.15 6.93 -16.00
CA LEU A 479 -15.57 8.05 -16.71
C LEU A 479 -14.72 7.59 -17.89
N THR A 480 -14.71 8.37 -18.96
CA THR A 480 -13.75 8.22 -20.06
C THR A 480 -12.98 9.53 -20.25
N LYS A 481 -11.66 9.46 -20.38
CA LYS A 481 -10.82 10.62 -20.68
C LYS A 481 -11.14 11.17 -22.07
N LYS A 482 -11.40 12.48 -22.15
CA LYS A 482 -11.58 13.18 -23.43
C LYS A 482 -10.27 13.25 -24.22
N GLY A 483 -10.39 13.31 -25.55
CA GLY A 483 -9.27 13.34 -26.50
C GLY A 483 -8.41 14.59 -26.41
#